data_AF-A0A1R1Z021-F1
#
_entry.id   AF-A0A1R1Z021-F1
#
_cell.length_a   1.000
_cell.length_b   1.000
_cell.length_c   1.000
_cell.angle_alpha   90.00
_cell.angle_beta   90.00
_cell.angle_gamma   90.00
#
_symmetry.space_group_name_H-M   'P 1'
#
loop_
_entity.id
_entity.type
_entity.pdbx_description
1 polymer ?
#
loop_
_entity_poly.entity_id
_entity_poly.type
_entity_poly.pdbx_seq_one_letter_code
_entity_poly.pdbx_strand_id
1 'polypeptide(L)'
;MSVAAIRLTPTDNVAVCCRTVEPGEHILVDGHSLTVTERVALGHKLAVVALAAGDKVIKYGMPIGSMTHDAPAGGWVHMHNMQSDYIPAHLRDAHGDHA
;
A
#
# COMPACT_ATOMS: atom_id res chain seq x y z
N MET A 1 2.74 20.30 -8.71
CA MET A 1 3.15 18.90 -8.52
C MET A 1 1.90 18.09 -8.21
N SER A 2 1.67 16.95 -8.86
CA SER A 2 0.57 16.06 -8.51
C SER A 2 0.91 15.33 -7.20
N VAL A 3 -0.08 15.18 -6.32
CA VAL A 3 0.06 14.39 -5.09
C VAL A 3 0.43 12.96 -5.48
N ALA A 4 1.52 12.42 -4.91
CA ALA A 4 2.00 11.07 -5.24
C ALA A 4 1.16 9.99 -4.55
N ALA A 5 0.90 10.17 -3.25
CA ALA A 5 0.07 9.29 -2.45
C ALA A 5 -0.63 10.08 -1.33
N ILE A 6 -1.76 9.56 -0.85
CA ILE A 6 -2.55 10.15 0.23
C ILE A 6 -2.60 9.19 1.43
N ARG A 7 -2.27 9.73 2.61
CA ARG A 7 -2.58 9.10 3.90
C ARG A 7 -3.94 9.65 4.36
N LEU A 8 -4.89 8.76 4.66
CA LEU A 8 -6.27 9.18 4.90
C LEU A 8 -6.49 9.63 6.34
N THR A 9 -5.78 9.01 7.30
CA THR A 9 -5.76 9.43 8.69
C THR A 9 -4.34 9.44 9.26
N PRO A 10 -4.02 10.26 10.29
CA PRO A 10 -2.70 10.27 10.92
C PRO A 10 -2.27 8.93 11.52
N THR A 11 -3.24 8.06 11.85
CA THR A 11 -3.01 6.72 12.40
C THR A 11 -2.75 5.65 11.33
N ASP A 12 -2.97 5.97 10.05
CA ASP A 12 -2.73 5.00 8.98
C ASP A 12 -1.22 4.73 8.83
N ASN A 13 -0.85 3.46 8.74
CA ASN A 13 0.53 3.05 8.45
C ASN A 13 0.76 2.74 6.96
N VAL A 14 -0.25 3.00 6.13
CA VAL A 14 -0.19 2.94 4.67
C VAL A 14 -0.76 4.20 4.03
N ALA A 15 -0.30 4.51 2.82
CA ALA A 15 -0.84 5.55 1.96
C ALA A 15 -1.30 4.95 0.63
N VAL A 16 -2.28 5.58 -0.03
CA VAL A 16 -2.79 5.13 -1.34
C VAL A 16 -2.18 6.00 -2.44
N CYS A 17 -1.58 5.37 -3.45
CA CYS A 17 -1.03 6.06 -4.62
C CYS A 17 -2.13 6.80 -5.39
N CYS A 18 -1.92 8.10 -5.63
CA CYS A 18 -2.78 8.98 -6.45
C CYS A 18 -2.31 9.08 -7.91
N ARG A 19 -1.17 8.46 -8.21
CA ARG A 19 -0.62 8.19 -9.54
C ARG A 19 0.34 7.01 -9.43
N THR A 20 0.83 6.52 -10.55
CA THR A 20 1.99 5.61 -10.52
C THR A 20 3.21 6.35 -9.95
N VAL A 21 3.94 5.64 -9.08
CA VAL A 21 5.26 6.05 -8.57
C VAL A 21 6.32 5.06 -9.04
N GLU A 22 7.54 5.55 -9.24
CA GLU A 22 8.65 4.76 -9.77
C GLU A 22 9.71 4.45 -8.70
N PRO A 23 10.51 3.39 -8.86
CA PRO A 23 11.62 3.09 -7.94
C PRO A 23 12.60 4.26 -7.81
N GLY A 24 13.06 4.53 -6.59
CA GLY A 24 13.97 5.63 -6.26
C GLY A 24 13.31 7.00 -6.15
N GLU A 25 12.02 7.11 -6.45
CA GLU A 25 11.30 8.37 -6.29
C GLU A 25 11.18 8.74 -4.81
N HIS A 26 11.54 9.98 -4.47
CA HIS A 26 11.33 10.54 -3.13
C HIS A 26 9.99 11.27 -3.08
N ILE A 27 9.10 10.81 -2.20
CA ILE A 27 7.76 11.38 -2.04
C ILE A 27 7.54 11.81 -0.59
N LEU A 28 6.79 12.90 -0.42
CA LEU A 28 6.34 13.37 0.89
C LEU A 28 4.87 13.01 1.08
N VAL A 29 4.56 12.25 2.13
CA VAL A 29 3.20 11.86 2.50
C VAL A 29 2.96 12.27 3.95
N ASP A 30 2.22 13.36 4.15
CA ASP A 30 1.81 13.84 5.48
C ASP A 30 2.98 13.94 6.48
N GLY A 31 4.09 14.55 6.05
CA GLY A 31 5.32 14.71 6.84
C GLY A 31 6.29 13.54 6.77
N HIS A 32 5.90 12.39 6.20
CA HIS A 32 6.78 11.24 6.01
C HIS A 32 7.52 11.34 4.68
N SER A 33 8.85 11.38 4.72
CA SER A 33 9.70 11.27 3.54
C SER A 33 9.92 9.79 3.22
N LEU A 34 9.41 9.34 2.08
CA LEU A 34 9.49 7.95 1.63
C LEU A 34 10.36 7.86 0.38
N THR A 35 11.13 6.79 0.27
CA THR A 35 11.80 6.40 -0.97
C THR A 35 11.08 5.18 -1.51
N VAL A 36 10.51 5.30 -2.71
CA VAL A 36 9.77 4.22 -3.35
C VAL A 36 10.74 3.11 -3.76
N THR A 37 10.47 1.86 -3.36
CA THR A 37 11.40 0.73 -3.61
C THR A 37 11.13 0.01 -4.91
N GLU A 38 9.91 0.10 -5.44
CA GLU A 38 9.46 -0.57 -6.65
C GLU A 38 8.35 0.24 -7.34
N ARG A 39 8.03 -0.08 -8.60
CA ARG A 39 6.94 0.58 -9.32
C ARG A 39 5.60 0.23 -8.66
N VAL A 40 4.85 1.24 -8.20
CA VAL A 40 3.53 1.05 -7.58
C VAL A 40 2.47 1.84 -8.33
N ALA A 41 1.48 1.13 -8.87
CA ALA A 41 0.42 1.71 -9.68
C ALA A 41 -0.57 2.58 -8.89
N LEU A 42 -1.33 3.42 -9.60
CA LEU A 42 -2.47 4.16 -9.07
C LEU A 42 -3.41 3.26 -8.26
N GLY A 43 -3.84 3.74 -7.08
CA GLY A 43 -4.80 3.06 -6.21
C GLY A 43 -4.18 1.97 -5.30
N HIS A 44 -2.92 1.59 -5.54
CA HIS A 44 -2.22 0.63 -4.69
C HIS A 44 -1.66 1.30 -3.43
N LYS A 45 -1.27 0.50 -2.43
CA LYS A 45 -0.82 1.01 -1.13
C LYS A 45 0.70 1.01 -1.03
N LEU A 46 1.24 2.05 -0.40
CA LEU A 46 2.63 2.12 0.05
C LEU A 46 2.66 2.05 1.58
N ALA A 47 3.66 1.38 2.15
CA ALA A 47 3.92 1.46 3.58
C ALA A 47 4.48 2.84 3.95
N VAL A 48 3.92 3.51 4.96
CA VAL A 48 4.38 4.82 5.44
C VAL A 48 5.49 4.66 6.48
N VAL A 49 5.56 3.49 7.11
CA VAL A 49 6.61 3.03 8.02
C VAL A 49 7.02 1.61 7.61
N ALA A 50 8.12 1.07 8.15
CA ALA A 50 8.42 -0.34 7.97
C ALA A 50 7.33 -1.20 8.67
N LEU A 51 6.91 -2.27 8.01
CA LEU A 51 5.93 -3.24 8.51
C LEU A 51 6.54 -4.64 8.42
N ALA A 52 6.56 -5.37 9.53
CA ALA A 52 7.01 -6.75 9.59
C ALA A 52 5.85 -7.74 9.35
N ALA A 53 6.17 -8.98 8.98
CA ALA A 53 5.17 -10.05 8.94
C ALA A 53 4.42 -10.16 10.28
N GLY A 54 3.09 -10.23 10.20
CA GLY A 54 2.18 -10.23 11.36
C GLY A 54 1.70 -8.84 11.79
N ASP A 55 2.36 -7.75 11.38
CA ASP A 55 1.91 -6.38 11.71
C ASP A 55 0.54 -6.08 11.10
N LYS A 56 -0.27 -5.30 11.81
CA LYS A 56 -1.57 -4.84 11.30
C LYS A 56 -1.37 -3.76 10.25
N VAL A 57 -2.09 -3.88 9.14
CA VAL A 57 -2.23 -2.82 8.14
C VAL A 57 -3.40 -1.92 8.56
N ILE A 58 -3.12 -0.66 8.89
CA ILE A 58 -4.11 0.32 9.34
C ILE A 58 -4.43 1.29 8.21
N LYS A 59 -5.69 1.32 7.77
CA LYS A 59 -6.21 2.25 6.75
C LYS A 59 -7.57 2.77 7.19
N TYR A 60 -7.83 4.06 7.01
CA TYR A 60 -9.02 4.74 7.54
C TYR A 60 -9.11 4.68 9.08
N GLY A 61 -7.97 4.60 9.77
CA GLY A 61 -7.89 4.44 11.22
C GLY A 61 -8.28 3.05 11.74
N MET A 62 -8.51 2.07 10.85
CA MET A 62 -8.96 0.73 11.19
C MET A 62 -7.97 -0.33 10.74
N PRO A 63 -7.75 -1.41 11.51
CA PRO A 63 -6.96 -2.55 11.06
C PRO A 63 -7.72 -3.29 9.96
N ILE A 64 -7.22 -3.23 8.72
CA ILE A 64 -7.85 -3.85 7.54
C ILE A 64 -7.34 -5.26 7.22
N GLY A 65 -6.24 -5.66 7.87
CA GLY A 65 -5.53 -6.88 7.55
C GLY A 65 -4.22 -6.98 8.29
N SER A 66 -3.47 -8.03 7.97
CA SER A 66 -2.14 -8.30 8.53
C SER A 66 -1.13 -8.52 7.41
N MET A 67 0.11 -8.10 7.63
CA MET A 67 1.21 -8.41 6.73
C MET A 67 1.52 -9.91 6.76
N THR A 68 1.78 -10.49 5.60
CA THR A 68 2.26 -11.88 5.45
C THR A 68 3.76 -11.94 5.20
N HIS A 69 4.36 -10.84 4.73
CA HIS A 69 5.79 -10.66 4.54
C HIS A 69 6.16 -9.21 4.87
N ASP A 70 7.44 -8.95 5.11
CA ASP A 70 7.93 -7.61 5.45
C ASP A 70 7.76 -6.62 4.29
N ALA A 71 7.57 -5.34 4.62
CA ALA A 71 7.65 -4.22 3.68
C ALA A 71 8.43 -3.07 4.34
N PRO A 72 9.49 -2.53 3.70
CA PRO A 72 10.12 -1.30 4.17
C PRO A 72 9.19 -0.10 3.98
N ALA A 73 9.47 1.01 4.66
CA ALA A 73 8.80 2.28 4.35
C ALA A 73 9.01 2.63 2.86
N GLY A 74 7.94 2.99 2.16
CA GLY A 74 7.93 3.19 0.71
C GLY A 74 7.79 1.90 -0.12
N GLY A 75 7.67 0.73 0.52
CA GLY A 75 7.41 -0.55 -0.15
C GLY A 75 5.94 -0.76 -0.52
N TRP A 76 5.68 -1.58 -1.55
CA TRP A 76 4.32 -1.88 -2.01
C TRP A 76 3.60 -2.81 -1.03
N VAL A 77 2.39 -2.46 -0.62
CA VAL A 77 1.55 -3.28 0.27
C VAL A 77 0.30 -3.76 -0.49
N HIS A 78 0.25 -5.05 -0.81
CA HIS A 78 -0.85 -5.69 -1.53
C HIS A 78 -0.90 -7.21 -1.28
N MET A 79 -1.66 -7.96 -2.09
CA MET A 79 -2.05 -9.34 -1.77
C MET A 79 -0.85 -10.30 -1.68
N HIS A 80 0.29 -9.93 -2.27
CA HIS A 80 1.50 -10.74 -2.20
C HIS A 80 2.17 -10.69 -0.81
N ASN A 81 1.97 -9.62 -0.05
CA ASN A 81 2.59 -9.41 1.27
C ASN A 81 1.61 -8.98 2.37
N MET A 82 0.31 -8.93 2.10
CA MET A 82 -0.74 -8.69 3.08
C MET A 82 -1.94 -9.61 2.81
N GLN A 83 -2.67 -9.93 3.87
CA GLN A 83 -3.99 -10.53 3.79
C GLN A 83 -5.03 -9.68 4.53
N SER A 84 -6.28 -9.75 4.09
CA SER A 84 -7.42 -9.15 4.78
C SER A 84 -7.81 -10.01 5.98
N ASP A 85 -8.12 -9.38 7.10
CA ASP A 85 -8.56 -10.07 8.33
C ASP A 85 -10.10 -10.18 8.43
N TYR A 86 -10.85 -9.56 7.52
CA TYR A 86 -12.32 -9.55 7.56
C TYR A 86 -12.95 -10.46 6.50
N ILE A 87 -12.56 -10.26 5.25
CA ILE A 87 -13.14 -10.94 4.09
C ILE A 87 -12.01 -11.49 3.22
N PRO A 88 -12.06 -12.76 2.80
CA PRO A 88 -11.09 -13.32 1.86
C PRO A 88 -11.02 -12.50 0.56
N ALA A 89 -9.82 -12.40 -0.02
CA ALA A 89 -9.68 -11.75 -1.31
C ALA A 89 -10.24 -12.64 -2.42
N HIS A 90 -11.22 -12.13 -3.16
CA HIS A 90 -11.69 -12.75 -4.40
C HIS A 90 -10.87 -12.19 -5.56
N LEU A 91 -9.88 -12.97 -6.00
CA LEU A 91 -9.09 -12.62 -7.18
C LEU A 91 -9.97 -12.82 -8.42
N ARG A 92 -9.97 -11.83 -9.31
CA ARG A 92 -10.51 -12.01 -10.66
C ARG A 92 -9.39 -12.53 -11.52
N ASP A 93 -9.63 -13.62 -12.22
CA ASP A 93 -8.69 -14.08 -13.24
C ASP A 93 -8.58 -13.00 -14.33
N ALA A 94 -7.36 -12.72 -14.78
CA ALA A 94 -7.11 -11.71 -15.81
C ALA A 94 -7.60 -12.15 -17.21
N HIS A 95 -8.23 -13.32 -17.32
CA HIS A 95 -8.98 -13.75 -18.48
C HIS A 95 -10.35 -13.08 -18.44
N GLY A 96 -10.42 -11.86 -18.97
CA GLY A 96 -11.70 -11.26 -19.32
C GLY A 96 -12.41 -12.20 -20.29
N ASP A 97 -13.62 -12.63 -19.93
CA ASP A 97 -14.53 -13.28 -20.85
C ASP A 97 -14.79 -12.32 -22.03
N HIS A 98 -14.14 -12.62 -23.14
CA HIS A 98 -14.52 -12.11 -24.45
C HIS A 98 -15.72 -12.93 -24.93
N ALA A 99 -16.92 -12.39 -24.75
CA ALA A 99 -18.11 -12.68 -25.53
C ALA A 99 -18.94 -11.41 -25.69
#